data_AF-A0A1I5W3U6-F1
#
_entry.id   AF-A0A1I5W3U6-F1
#
_cell.length_a   1.000
_cell.length_b   1.000
_cell.length_c   1.000
_cell.angle_alpha   90.00
_cell.angle_beta   90.00
_cell.angle_gamma   90.00
#
_symmetry.space_group_name_H-M   'P 1'
#
loop_
_entity.id
_entity.type
_entity.pdbx_description
1 polymer ?
#
loop_
_entity_poly.entity_id
_entity_poly.type
_entity_poly.pdbx_seq_one_letter_code
_entity_poly.pdbx_strand_id
1 'polypeptide(L)'
;MIDREVELIIKYSYPKLAMEEYFEARSLIFNNLAEADIKVLKEEKKNALNKVINKISKRIIGTRQVIDGSLKEDRVMPEEIQDIITRIKVTNQVEGQSIQDGFFINIPVKGYYCLLVQKQRLAVFEMYVNMDETTFIKVNRKLALYSEEDYSIALKKPDNSEGIAIVDRESATGIKGERLTLVTYFNRDYYYIDTLEKYGIKLLY
;
A
#
# COMPACT_ATOMS: atom_id res chain seq x y z
N MET A 1 19.56 -7.36 19.70
CA MET A 1 18.42 -6.76 20.44
C MET A 1 18.46 -5.27 20.14
N ILE A 2 17.38 -4.71 19.56
CA ILE A 2 17.37 -3.29 19.18
C ILE A 2 17.28 -2.45 20.46
N ASP A 3 18.06 -1.38 20.52
CA ASP A 3 18.11 -0.49 21.68
C ASP A 3 16.77 0.23 21.88
N ARG A 4 16.30 0.33 23.13
CA ARG A 4 15.02 0.95 23.50
C ARG A 4 14.93 2.41 23.06
N GLU A 5 16.04 3.15 23.05
CA GLU A 5 16.07 4.53 22.57
C GLU A 5 15.76 4.61 21.07
N VAL A 6 16.34 3.71 20.27
CA VAL A 6 16.11 3.62 18.82
C VAL A 6 14.67 3.20 18.51
N GLU A 7 14.12 2.28 19.29
CA GLU A 7 12.71 1.87 19.18
C GLU A 7 11.77 3.06 19.37
N LEU A 8 12.01 3.90 20.39
CA LEU A 8 11.20 5.09 20.64
C LEU A 8 11.32 6.12 19.52
N ILE A 9 12.54 6.36 19.01
CA ILE A 9 12.77 7.28 17.88
C ILE A 9 11.93 6.86 16.67
N ILE A 10 11.95 5.58 16.30
CA ILE A 10 11.22 5.08 15.13
C ILE A 10 9.71 5.12 15.40
N LYS A 11 9.26 4.68 16.58
CA LYS A 11 7.84 4.61 16.93
C LYS A 11 7.14 5.98 16.90
N TYR A 12 7.82 7.04 17.34
CA TYR A 12 7.23 8.38 17.41
C TYR A 12 7.49 9.26 16.18
N SER A 13 8.16 8.72 15.16
CA SER A 13 8.53 9.50 13.97
C SER A 13 7.52 9.46 12.83
N TYR A 14 6.58 8.51 12.84
CA TYR A 14 5.62 8.29 11.74
C TYR A 14 6.31 8.25 10.37
N PRO A 15 7.21 7.26 10.15
CA PRO A 15 8.04 7.22 8.97
C PRO A 15 7.18 7.00 7.71
N LYS A 16 7.37 7.85 6.70
CA LYS A 16 6.80 7.65 5.36
C LYS A 16 7.81 6.95 4.48
N LEU A 17 7.37 5.87 3.83
CA LEU A 17 8.18 5.14 2.86
C LEU A 17 7.58 5.31 1.47
N ALA A 18 8.42 5.15 0.45
CA ALA A 18 7.86 4.94 -0.87
C ALA A 18 7.21 3.56 -0.94
N MET A 19 6.16 3.41 -1.75
CA MET A 19 5.40 2.17 -1.88
C MET A 19 4.86 1.68 -0.53
N GLU A 20 4.53 2.61 0.38
CA GLU A 20 4.13 2.29 1.76
C GLU A 20 2.92 1.36 1.82
N GLU A 21 2.05 1.34 0.81
CA GLU A 21 0.92 0.42 0.73
C GLU A 21 1.34 -1.06 0.75
N TYR A 22 2.57 -1.38 0.32
CA TYR A 22 3.09 -2.75 0.26
C TYR A 22 3.91 -3.17 1.48
N PHE A 23 4.18 -2.26 2.42
CA PHE A 23 5.06 -2.57 3.55
C PHE A 23 4.61 -1.94 4.86
N GLU A 24 4.67 -2.68 5.96
CA GLU A 24 4.58 -2.07 7.29
C GLU A 24 5.88 -1.33 7.59
N ALA A 25 5.82 0.00 7.61
CA ALA A 25 7.01 0.83 7.59
C ALA A 25 7.94 0.59 8.79
N ARG A 26 7.40 0.31 9.98
CA ARG A 26 8.22 0.16 11.20
C ARG A 26 8.97 -1.16 11.21
N SER A 27 8.26 -2.26 10.98
CA SER A 27 8.78 -3.62 10.84
C SER A 27 9.85 -3.66 9.76
N LEU A 28 9.59 -3.01 8.63
CA LEU A 28 10.54 -2.93 7.55
C LEU A 28 11.81 -2.16 7.94
N ILE A 29 11.66 -1.03 8.64
CA ILE A 29 12.82 -0.30 9.18
C ILE A 29 13.59 -1.20 10.15
N PHE A 30 12.93 -1.75 11.17
CA PHE A 30 13.57 -2.60 12.19
C PHE A 30 14.30 -3.81 11.59
N ASN A 31 13.71 -4.46 10.60
CA ASN A 31 14.31 -5.63 9.93
C ASN A 31 15.51 -5.27 9.03
N ASN A 32 15.68 -4.00 8.66
CA ASN A 32 16.72 -3.54 7.72
C ASN A 32 17.74 -2.58 8.36
N LEU A 33 17.66 -2.34 9.67
CA LEU A 33 18.64 -1.53 10.40
C LEU A 33 19.98 -2.26 10.48
N ALA A 34 21.03 -1.65 9.90
CA ALA A 34 22.39 -2.07 10.17
C ALA A 34 22.91 -1.47 11.48
N GLU A 35 23.93 -2.08 12.09
CA GLU A 35 24.58 -1.53 13.30
C GLU A 35 25.08 -0.09 13.12
N ALA A 36 25.60 0.24 11.93
CA ALA A 36 26.01 1.59 11.59
C ALA A 36 24.82 2.58 11.58
N ASP A 37 23.63 2.13 11.15
CA ASP A 37 22.42 2.96 11.14
C ASP A 37 21.91 3.18 12.57
N ILE A 38 22.02 2.17 13.45
CA ILE A 38 21.73 2.28 14.89
C ILE A 38 22.62 3.33 15.55
N LYS A 39 23.93 3.31 15.26
CA LYS A 39 24.88 4.30 15.80
C LYS A 39 24.53 5.73 15.36
N VAL A 40 24.26 5.91 14.07
CA VAL A 40 23.84 7.19 13.48
C VAL A 40 22.56 7.72 14.13
N LEU A 41 21.56 6.85 14.37
CA LEU A 41 20.31 7.23 15.03
C LEU A 41 20.51 7.74 16.46
N LYS A 42 21.45 7.15 17.21
CA LYS A 42 21.78 7.57 18.57
C LYS A 42 22.52 8.90 18.62
N GLU A 43 23.46 9.11 17.70
CA GLU A 43 24.35 10.28 17.70
C GLU A 43 23.70 11.53 17.08
N GLU A 44 22.94 11.37 15.99
CA GLU A 44 22.41 12.49 15.19
C GLU A 44 20.88 12.72 15.33
N LYS A 45 20.18 11.89 16.12
CA LYS A 45 18.73 11.99 16.45
C LYS A 45 17.82 12.22 15.22
N LYS A 46 17.00 13.28 15.21
CA LYS A 46 15.88 13.48 14.25
C LYS A 46 16.34 13.61 12.79
N ASN A 47 17.50 14.22 12.53
CA ASN A 47 18.04 14.36 11.18
C ASN A 47 18.60 13.03 10.64
N ALA A 48 19.13 12.19 11.55
CA ALA A 48 19.63 10.85 11.26
C ALA A 48 18.52 9.94 10.72
N LEU A 49 17.32 10.08 11.28
CA LEU A 49 16.21 9.19 10.98
C LEU A 49 15.74 9.31 9.53
N ASN A 50 15.54 10.52 9.02
CA ASN A 50 15.16 10.71 7.62
C ASN A 50 16.21 10.12 6.66
N LYS A 51 17.50 10.21 7.00
CA LYS A 51 18.59 9.64 6.22
C LYS A 51 18.53 8.11 6.22
N VAL A 52 18.30 7.49 7.39
CA VAL A 52 18.14 6.03 7.51
C VAL A 52 16.89 5.54 6.78
N ILE A 53 15.75 6.21 6.96
CA ILE A 53 14.50 5.90 6.25
C ILE A 53 14.73 6.00 4.74
N ASN A 54 15.32 7.08 4.23
CA ASN A 54 15.59 7.23 2.81
C ASN A 54 16.53 6.15 2.27
N LYS A 55 17.54 5.75 3.03
CA LYS A 55 18.44 4.65 2.67
C LYS A 55 17.69 3.31 2.60
N ILE A 56 16.82 3.03 3.56
CA ILE A 56 15.98 1.82 3.59
C ILE A 56 14.99 1.85 2.43
N SER A 57 14.22 2.94 2.26
CA SER A 57 13.30 3.15 1.12
C SER A 57 13.97 2.90 -0.22
N LYS A 58 15.17 3.43 -0.44
CA LYS A 58 15.93 3.21 -1.69
C LYS A 58 16.29 1.75 -1.92
N ARG A 59 16.54 0.96 -0.87
CA ARG A 59 16.77 -0.49 -1.00
C ARG A 59 15.51 -1.24 -1.41
N ILE A 60 14.35 -0.80 -0.92
CA ILE A 60 13.05 -1.45 -1.17
C ILE A 60 12.54 -1.14 -2.57
N ILE A 61 12.48 0.15 -2.93
CA ILE A 61 12.18 0.58 -4.30
C ILE A 61 13.22 -0.01 -5.26
N GLY A 62 14.46 -0.16 -4.80
CA GLY A 62 15.57 -0.58 -5.64
C GLY A 62 15.85 0.48 -6.71
N THR A 63 16.09 0.02 -7.93
CA THR A 63 16.33 0.86 -9.12
C THR A 63 15.06 1.08 -9.95
N ARG A 64 13.88 0.78 -9.39
CA ARG A 64 12.63 0.87 -10.13
C ARG A 64 12.38 2.29 -10.63
N GLN A 65 12.00 2.40 -11.90
CA GLN A 65 11.53 3.65 -12.47
C GLN A 65 10.08 3.88 -12.06
N VAL A 66 9.80 5.07 -11.53
CA VAL A 66 8.44 5.49 -11.18
C VAL A 66 7.73 6.04 -12.41
N ILE A 67 6.58 5.47 -12.73
CA ILE A 67 5.69 5.90 -13.82
C ILE A 67 4.37 6.32 -13.20
N ASP A 68 4.22 7.64 -13.00
CA ASP A 68 3.00 8.21 -12.44
C ASP A 68 2.08 8.71 -13.57
N GLY A 69 0.93 8.06 -13.69
CA GLY A 69 -0.15 8.39 -14.60
C GLY A 69 -1.34 9.05 -13.92
N SER A 70 -1.32 9.27 -12.60
CA SER A 70 -2.49 9.70 -11.83
C SER A 70 -3.15 10.99 -12.35
N LEU A 71 -2.36 11.90 -12.95
CA LEU A 71 -2.83 13.16 -13.53
C LEU A 71 -2.94 13.16 -15.06
N LYS A 72 -2.59 12.06 -15.72
CA LYS A 72 -2.67 11.91 -17.18
C LYS A 72 -4.06 11.40 -17.56
N GLU A 73 -4.50 11.64 -18.80
CA GLU A 73 -5.74 11.03 -19.30
C GLU A 73 -5.53 9.55 -19.67
N ASP A 74 -4.39 9.26 -20.31
CA ASP A 74 -4.06 7.92 -20.76
C ASP A 74 -3.77 6.95 -19.60
N ARG A 75 -4.02 5.66 -19.86
CA ARG A 75 -3.64 4.54 -19.00
C ARG A 75 -2.13 4.30 -19.11
N VAL A 76 -1.46 4.17 -17.97
CA VAL A 76 0.00 3.95 -17.93
C VAL A 76 0.41 2.53 -17.51
N MET A 77 -0.54 1.70 -17.09
CA MET A 77 -0.26 0.33 -16.65
C MET A 77 0.09 -0.57 -17.84
N PRO A 78 0.98 -1.57 -17.67
CA PRO A 78 1.23 -2.60 -18.69
C PRO A 78 -0.04 -3.36 -19.06
N GLU A 79 -0.20 -3.78 -20.32
CA GLU A 79 -1.42 -4.46 -20.83
C GLU A 79 -1.86 -5.64 -19.96
N GLU A 80 -0.91 -6.50 -19.56
CA GLU A 80 -1.15 -7.65 -18.69
C GLU A 80 -1.78 -7.27 -17.34
N ILE A 81 -1.44 -6.09 -16.83
CA ILE A 81 -1.97 -5.55 -15.58
C ILE A 81 -3.30 -4.85 -15.83
N GLN A 82 -3.48 -4.18 -16.97
CA GLN A 82 -4.78 -3.61 -17.33
C GLN A 82 -5.89 -4.68 -17.35
N ASP A 83 -5.58 -5.88 -17.86
CA ASP A 83 -6.51 -7.02 -17.88
C ASP A 83 -6.88 -7.50 -16.47
N ILE A 84 -5.97 -7.40 -15.50
CA ILE A 84 -6.26 -7.71 -14.09
C ILE A 84 -7.14 -6.60 -13.50
N ILE A 85 -6.77 -5.33 -13.71
CA ILE A 85 -7.44 -4.17 -13.13
C ILE A 85 -8.88 -4.06 -13.60
N THR A 86 -9.12 -4.20 -14.91
CA THR A 86 -10.46 -4.12 -15.51
C THR A 86 -11.40 -5.23 -15.05
N ARG A 87 -10.85 -6.33 -14.50
CA ARG A 87 -11.60 -7.45 -13.93
C ARG A 87 -11.77 -7.36 -12.41
N ILE A 88 -11.23 -6.34 -11.74
CA ILE A 88 -11.46 -6.11 -10.31
C ILE A 88 -12.97 -5.96 -10.07
N LYS A 89 -13.49 -6.69 -9.09
CA LYS A 89 -14.90 -6.61 -8.69
C LYS A 89 -15.02 -6.02 -7.30
N VAL A 90 -15.93 -5.07 -7.17
CA VAL A 90 -16.28 -4.45 -5.88
C VAL A 90 -17.79 -4.59 -5.70
N THR A 91 -18.21 -5.19 -4.58
CA THR A 91 -19.62 -5.48 -4.30
C THR A 91 -19.88 -5.40 -2.80
N ASN A 92 -21.09 -5.03 -2.38
CA ASN A 92 -21.51 -5.14 -0.99
C ASN A 92 -22.13 -6.52 -0.66
N GLN A 93 -22.23 -7.40 -1.65
CA GLN A 93 -22.84 -8.73 -1.51
C GLN A 93 -22.02 -9.82 -2.22
N VAL A 94 -21.75 -10.92 -1.51
CA VAL A 94 -21.10 -12.14 -2.03
C VAL A 94 -21.79 -13.36 -1.39
N GLU A 95 -22.22 -14.33 -2.19
CA GLU A 95 -22.74 -15.64 -1.73
C GLU A 95 -23.80 -15.55 -0.61
N GLY A 96 -24.75 -14.61 -0.75
CA GLY A 96 -25.81 -14.41 0.25
C GLY A 96 -25.37 -13.65 1.51
N GLN A 97 -24.09 -13.33 1.65
CA GLN A 97 -23.60 -12.39 2.66
C GLN A 97 -23.69 -10.97 2.11
N SER A 98 -24.39 -10.09 2.81
CA SER A 98 -24.40 -8.66 2.55
C SER A 98 -23.74 -7.93 3.72
N ILE A 99 -23.03 -6.85 3.42
CA ILE A 99 -22.43 -5.98 4.44
C ILE A 99 -22.95 -4.56 4.25
N GLN A 100 -23.51 -4.01 5.33
CA GLN A 100 -24.09 -2.67 5.33
C GLN A 100 -23.01 -1.58 5.37
N ASP A 101 -21.95 -1.80 6.15
CA ASP A 101 -20.86 -0.85 6.37
C ASP A 101 -19.53 -1.43 5.85
N GLY A 102 -19.43 -1.64 4.54
CA GLY A 102 -18.24 -2.22 3.93
C GLY A 102 -18.41 -2.62 2.47
N PHE A 103 -17.37 -3.23 1.92
CA PHE A 103 -17.40 -3.84 0.60
C PHE A 103 -16.53 -5.09 0.56
N PHE A 104 -16.85 -5.99 -0.34
CA PHE A 104 -16.01 -7.07 -0.78
C PHE A 104 -15.26 -6.63 -2.02
N ILE A 105 -13.98 -6.97 -2.09
CA ILE A 105 -13.16 -6.71 -3.26
C ILE A 105 -12.47 -7.97 -3.72
N ASN A 106 -12.57 -8.24 -5.01
CA ASN A 106 -11.87 -9.32 -5.68
C ASN A 106 -10.83 -8.69 -6.61
N ILE A 107 -9.56 -8.99 -6.34
CA ILE A 107 -8.45 -8.74 -7.24
C ILE A 107 -8.16 -10.10 -7.89
N PRO A 108 -8.44 -10.28 -9.19
CA PRO A 108 -8.49 -11.60 -9.83
C PRO A 108 -7.08 -12.12 -10.13
N VAL A 109 -6.34 -12.43 -9.06
CA VAL A 109 -4.98 -12.97 -9.12
C VAL A 109 -4.93 -14.35 -8.49
N LYS A 110 -4.07 -15.21 -9.04
CA LYS A 110 -3.85 -16.57 -8.52
C LYS A 110 -2.45 -16.70 -7.92
N GLY A 111 -2.36 -17.39 -6.79
CA GLY A 111 -1.09 -17.79 -6.17
C GLY A 111 -0.96 -17.35 -4.71
N TYR A 112 0.27 -17.46 -4.19
CA TYR A 112 0.58 -17.14 -2.80
C TYR A 112 1.06 -15.69 -2.68
N TYR A 113 0.39 -14.90 -1.86
CA TYR A 113 0.64 -13.48 -1.67
C TYR A 113 0.74 -13.12 -0.19
N CYS A 114 1.52 -12.10 0.09
CA CYS A 114 1.39 -11.32 1.31
C CYS A 114 0.31 -10.25 1.07
N LEU A 115 -0.79 -10.36 1.81
CA LEU A 115 -1.86 -9.37 1.88
C LEU A 115 -1.52 -8.37 2.97
N LEU A 116 -1.45 -7.09 2.59
CA LEU A 116 -1.33 -5.97 3.50
C LEU A 116 -2.61 -5.14 3.44
N VAL A 117 -3.16 -4.88 4.62
CA VAL A 117 -4.29 -3.95 4.77
C VAL A 117 -3.85 -2.84 5.71
N GLN A 118 -3.78 -1.62 5.19
CA GLN A 118 -3.41 -0.43 5.98
C GLN A 118 -4.64 0.43 6.25
N LYS A 119 -4.78 0.83 7.52
CA LYS A 119 -5.76 1.82 7.99
C LYS A 119 -5.01 2.97 8.65
N GLN A 120 -5.58 4.18 8.64
CA GLN A 120 -5.03 5.29 9.42
C GLN A 120 -4.84 4.90 10.90
N ARG A 121 -3.81 5.48 11.53
CA ARG A 121 -3.20 5.10 12.84
C ARG A 121 -2.24 3.89 12.82
N LEU A 122 -1.69 3.54 11.65
CA LEU A 122 -0.63 2.52 11.49
C LEU A 122 -1.07 1.10 11.88
N ALA A 123 -2.39 0.82 11.86
CA ALA A 123 -2.86 -0.54 11.95
C ALA A 123 -2.63 -1.19 10.59
N VAL A 124 -1.55 -1.96 10.50
CA VAL A 124 -1.22 -2.76 9.33
C VAL A 124 -1.44 -4.22 9.68
N PHE A 125 -2.28 -4.88 8.90
CA PHE A 125 -2.46 -6.32 8.97
C PHE A 125 -1.68 -6.93 7.83
N GLU A 126 -0.63 -7.68 8.17
CA GLU A 126 0.17 -8.46 7.22
C GLU A 126 -0.17 -9.94 7.40
N MET A 127 -0.60 -10.60 6.33
CA MET A 127 -0.87 -12.04 6.36
C MET A 127 -0.54 -12.69 5.02
N TYR A 128 -0.09 -13.93 5.08
CA TYR A 128 0.15 -14.71 3.88
C TYR A 128 -1.09 -15.53 3.52
N VAL A 129 -1.55 -15.38 2.29
CA VAL A 129 -2.81 -15.95 1.80
C VAL A 129 -2.59 -16.61 0.44
N ASN A 130 -3.28 -17.73 0.21
CA ASN A 130 -3.43 -18.31 -1.12
C ASN A 130 -4.66 -17.69 -1.76
N MET A 131 -4.46 -16.99 -2.88
CA MET A 131 -5.51 -16.35 -3.66
C MET A 131 -5.86 -17.22 -4.87
N ASP A 132 -7.14 -17.29 -5.19
CA ASP A 132 -7.65 -17.66 -6.50
C ASP A 132 -8.32 -16.45 -7.16
N GLU A 133 -8.61 -16.56 -8.46
CA GLU A 133 -9.23 -15.47 -9.23
C GLU A 133 -10.64 -15.10 -8.74
N THR A 134 -11.24 -15.94 -7.89
CA THR A 134 -12.59 -15.75 -7.32
C THR A 134 -12.57 -15.27 -5.87
N THR A 135 -11.40 -15.09 -5.27
CA THR A 135 -11.27 -14.79 -3.85
C THR A 135 -11.73 -13.35 -3.58
N PHE A 136 -12.64 -13.20 -2.62
CA PHE A 136 -13.09 -11.89 -2.15
C PHE A 136 -12.49 -11.56 -0.79
N ILE A 137 -11.89 -10.38 -0.70
CA ILE A 137 -11.41 -9.78 0.55
C ILE A 137 -12.56 -8.94 1.12
N LYS A 138 -13.01 -9.29 2.32
CA LYS A 138 -14.03 -8.54 3.05
C LYS A 138 -13.41 -7.34 3.75
N VAL A 139 -13.86 -6.14 3.39
CA VAL A 139 -13.42 -4.87 3.97
C VAL A 139 -14.54 -4.27 4.80
N ASN A 140 -14.42 -4.34 6.12
CA ASN A 140 -15.35 -3.67 7.03
C ASN A 140 -14.97 -2.18 7.16
N ARG A 141 -15.89 -1.29 6.80
CA ARG A 141 -15.76 0.18 6.89
C ARG A 141 -16.16 0.76 8.24
N LYS A 142 -16.54 -0.04 9.25
CA LYS A 142 -16.95 0.43 10.60
C LYS A 142 -15.93 1.29 11.39
N LEU A 143 -14.78 1.65 10.80
CA LEU A 143 -13.85 2.66 11.34
C LEU A 143 -14.04 4.08 10.74
N ALA A 144 -14.95 4.24 9.76
CA ALA A 144 -15.33 5.53 9.16
C ALA A 144 -16.06 6.52 10.10
N LEU A 145 -15.91 6.38 11.42
CA LEU A 145 -16.32 7.41 12.39
C LEU A 145 -15.54 8.72 12.21
N TYR A 146 -14.44 8.69 11.47
CA TYR A 146 -13.69 9.87 11.04
C TYR A 146 -13.57 9.81 9.52
N SER A 147 -14.16 10.78 8.83
CA SER A 147 -14.29 10.91 7.37
C SER A 147 -12.95 11.13 6.62
N GLU A 148 -11.83 10.67 7.17
CA GLU A 148 -10.47 11.06 6.77
C GLU A 148 -9.51 9.86 6.64
N GLU A 149 -9.98 8.61 6.71
CA GLU A 149 -9.08 7.43 6.75
C GLU A 149 -8.55 7.03 5.36
N ASP A 150 -7.26 7.25 5.11
CA ASP A 150 -6.55 6.60 4.01
C ASP A 150 -6.50 5.09 4.20
N TYR A 151 -6.83 4.38 3.13
CA TYR A 151 -6.97 2.95 3.12
C TYR A 151 -6.19 2.33 1.97
N SER A 152 -5.52 1.21 2.23
CA SER A 152 -4.89 0.44 1.16
C SER A 152 -5.10 -1.06 1.37
N ILE A 153 -5.29 -1.76 0.24
CA ILE A 153 -5.17 -3.21 0.13
C ILE A 153 -4.06 -3.47 -0.86
N ALA A 154 -3.02 -4.14 -0.42
CA ALA A 154 -1.93 -4.54 -1.28
C ALA A 154 -1.76 -6.06 -1.25
N LEU A 155 -1.51 -6.63 -2.42
CA LEU A 155 -1.05 -8.00 -2.60
C LEU A 155 0.35 -7.93 -3.19
N LYS A 156 1.33 -8.50 -2.50
CA LYS A 156 2.70 -8.63 -3.02
C LYS A 156 3.18 -10.08 -2.99
N LYS A 157 4.01 -10.46 -3.95
CA LYS A 157 4.69 -11.75 -3.87
C LYS A 157 5.65 -11.77 -2.67
N PRO A 158 5.83 -12.92 -2.00
CA PRO A 158 6.75 -13.03 -0.86
C PRO A 158 8.19 -12.62 -1.16
N ASP A 159 8.63 -12.79 -2.42
CA ASP A 159 9.96 -12.42 -2.89
C ASP A 159 10.08 -10.93 -3.31
N ASN A 160 9.02 -10.14 -3.15
CA ASN A 160 8.91 -8.75 -3.59
C ASN A 160 9.26 -8.55 -5.09
N SER A 161 9.00 -9.57 -5.92
CA SER A 161 9.18 -9.46 -7.38
C SER A 161 8.11 -8.59 -8.01
N GLU A 162 6.88 -8.70 -7.52
CA GLU A 162 5.73 -7.93 -7.99
C GLU A 162 4.72 -7.67 -6.87
N GLY A 163 3.86 -6.68 -7.09
CA GLY A 163 2.70 -6.43 -6.26
C GLY A 163 1.70 -5.50 -6.93
N ILE A 164 0.44 -5.62 -6.52
CA ILE A 164 -0.67 -4.76 -6.92
C ILE A 164 -1.37 -4.24 -5.67
N ALA A 165 -1.77 -2.98 -5.68
CA ALA A 165 -2.49 -2.38 -4.58
C ALA A 165 -3.58 -1.44 -5.06
N ILE A 166 -4.62 -1.37 -4.26
CA ILE A 166 -5.72 -0.42 -4.40
C ILE A 166 -5.64 0.49 -3.19
N VAL A 167 -5.56 1.79 -3.46
CA VAL A 167 -5.23 2.80 -2.47
C VAL A 167 -6.23 3.93 -2.58
N ASP A 168 -6.91 4.25 -1.49
CA ASP A 168 -7.77 5.41 -1.38
C ASP A 168 -7.01 6.50 -0.63
N ARG A 169 -6.74 7.62 -1.29
CA ARG A 169 -6.01 8.77 -0.73
C ARG A 169 -6.69 10.08 -1.09
N GLU A 170 -6.46 11.11 -0.29
CA GLU A 170 -6.82 12.48 -0.69
C GLU A 170 -6.11 12.89 -1.99
N SER A 171 -6.85 13.57 -2.85
CA SER A 171 -6.33 14.17 -4.08
C SER A 171 -5.32 15.25 -3.72
N ALA A 172 -4.09 15.12 -4.21
CA ALA A 172 -3.04 16.12 -4.02
C ALA A 172 -3.30 17.42 -4.81
N THR A 173 -4.20 17.38 -5.80
CA THR A 173 -4.45 18.45 -6.78
C THR A 173 -5.89 18.95 -6.81
N GLY A 174 -6.74 18.47 -5.89
CA GLY A 174 -8.20 18.68 -5.92
C GLY A 174 -8.76 19.68 -4.92
N ILE A 175 -10.09 19.74 -4.86
CA ILE A 175 -10.83 20.46 -3.80
C ILE A 175 -10.54 19.76 -2.47
N LYS A 176 -10.32 20.52 -1.39
CA LYS A 176 -10.12 19.94 -0.05
C LYS A 176 -11.25 18.96 0.28
N GLY A 177 -10.90 17.68 0.50
CA GLY A 177 -11.83 16.58 0.77
C GLY A 177 -12.12 15.68 -0.44
N GLU A 178 -11.60 15.98 -1.64
CA GLU A 178 -11.67 15.09 -2.79
C GLU A 178 -10.73 13.89 -2.60
N ARG A 179 -11.24 12.68 -2.80
CA ARG A 179 -10.48 11.42 -2.67
C ARG A 179 -10.36 10.74 -4.02
N LEU A 180 -9.18 10.20 -4.30
CA LEU A 180 -8.88 9.43 -5.49
C LEU A 180 -8.61 7.98 -5.08
N THR A 181 -9.26 7.06 -5.79
CA THR A 181 -8.86 5.66 -5.73
C THR A 181 -7.78 5.40 -6.78
N LEU A 182 -6.58 5.17 -6.29
CA LEU A 182 -5.43 4.79 -7.07
C LEU A 182 -5.32 3.28 -7.16
N VAL A 183 -4.76 2.83 -8.28
CA VAL A 183 -4.20 1.50 -8.43
C VAL A 183 -2.70 1.65 -8.62
N THR A 184 -1.93 0.92 -7.84
CA THR A 184 -0.48 0.85 -7.99
C THR A 184 -0.08 -0.56 -8.37
N TYR A 185 0.98 -0.68 -9.16
CA TYR A 185 1.57 -1.95 -9.52
C TYR A 185 3.09 -1.79 -9.54
N PHE A 186 3.83 -2.79 -9.09
CA PHE A 186 5.26 -2.84 -9.31
C PHE A 186 5.69 -4.20 -9.82
N ASN A 187 6.76 -4.21 -10.59
CA ASN A 187 7.57 -5.38 -10.92
C ASN A 187 9.02 -5.10 -10.55
N ARG A 188 10.01 -5.83 -11.09
CA ARG A 188 11.43 -5.61 -10.76
C ARG A 188 11.97 -4.25 -11.21
N ASP A 189 11.43 -3.70 -12.29
CA ASP A 189 12.02 -2.58 -13.02
C ASP A 189 11.20 -1.29 -12.90
N TYR A 190 9.91 -1.41 -12.61
CA TYR A 190 8.97 -0.29 -12.64
C TYR A 190 8.05 -0.27 -11.42
N TYR A 191 7.63 0.93 -11.05
CA TYR A 191 6.55 1.21 -10.12
C TYR A 191 5.55 2.16 -10.78
N TYR A 192 4.37 1.65 -11.07
CA TYR A 192 3.30 2.34 -11.77
C TYR A 192 2.24 2.84 -10.78
N ILE A 193 1.74 4.03 -11.04
CA ILE A 193 0.64 4.66 -10.29
C ILE A 193 -0.38 5.14 -11.31
N ASP A 194 -1.64 4.77 -11.12
CA ASP A 194 -2.73 5.24 -11.96
C ASP A 194 -4.04 5.35 -11.18
N THR A 195 -5.10 5.88 -11.76
CA THR A 195 -6.43 5.94 -11.13
C THR A 195 -7.29 4.75 -11.56
N LEU A 196 -8.05 4.15 -10.63
CA LEU A 196 -8.95 3.03 -10.95
C LEU A 196 -10.07 3.42 -11.94
N GLU A 197 -10.49 4.69 -11.91
CA GLU A 197 -11.57 5.19 -12.77
C GLU A 197 -11.25 5.06 -14.26
N LYS A 198 -9.98 5.23 -14.66
CA LYS A 198 -9.56 5.02 -16.06
C LYS A 198 -9.80 3.61 -16.57
N TYR A 199 -9.89 2.65 -15.67
CA TYR A 199 -10.16 1.24 -15.96
C TYR A 199 -11.64 0.88 -15.79
N GLY A 200 -12.51 1.88 -15.60
CA GLY A 200 -13.95 1.69 -15.44
C GLY A 200 -14.37 1.16 -14.06
N ILE A 201 -13.47 1.15 -13.08
CA ILE A 201 -13.74 0.64 -11.73
C ILE A 201 -14.04 1.81 -10.79
N LYS A 202 -15.17 1.71 -10.06
CA LYS A 202 -15.54 2.65 -8.99
C LYS A 202 -15.72 1.88 -7.70
N LEU A 203 -15.12 2.37 -6.60
CA LEU A 203 -15.44 1.85 -5.29
C LEU A 203 -16.87 2.26 -4.92
N LEU A 204 -17.62 1.35 -4.32
CA LEU A 204 -18.94 1.63 -3.79
C LEU A 204 -18.77 2.51 -2.55
N TYR A 205 -18.87 3.83 -2.68
CA TYR A 205 -18.83 4.75 -1.55
C TYR A 205 -20.18 4.79 -0.84
#